data_AF-A0A3R7AY91-F1
#
_entry.id   AF-A0A3R7AY91-F1
#
_cell.length_a   1.000
_cell.length_b   1.000
_cell.length_c   1.000
_cell.angle_alpha   90.00
_cell.angle_beta   90.00
_cell.angle_gamma   90.00
#
_symmetry.space_group_name_H-M   'P 1'
#
loop_
_entity.id
_entity.type
_entity.pdbx_description
1 polymer ?
#
loop_
_entity_poly.entity_id
_entity_poly.type
_entity_poly.pdbx_seq_one_letter_code
_entity_poly.pdbx_strand_id
1 'polypeptide(L)'
;MEEDKPPFFPFPSIREGQRAFMEDVKQAVEGGNILVAHAPTGIGKTVAVLVPALQYAVQNDKTVFFLTSKRSQHKIAIDTLRLIKEHAKLDFVVVDIISKQSMCPRAKAGSIYREFYSLFSEFCRSEQKNRRCRYFVNRDDEVQQRIRDKIMHVEELYEWCSFRGVCPYKAALEVGESADVLVCDYNYLFSSDIAETVLEKIGKGLEDVIVIVDEAHNLPDRIRNNLSSELRMSTITEAARGLRHANREIYGNLMELERVFAKLAMKARKSKKEEMNVDRDFLVSEMEKVLRRRIEAISYDDFVNSLRNVAEHLGTSEDAENTKYKDETLQRNVLNIADFLDGWRTSEKCLRIFSASQHNENPSLHFKLLDPSIVSEPVFAGAHSTIMMSGTLCPTEMYAEILGASSDRIKGKEIVLREYNSPFPEENRLIVVTRGLTTKYTKRGEEMYRKIAEKIAEVAEYVQGGMAVFFPSYALQRDIAVYLPEEVRRKAIVERREMRKEEKNRLYELL
;
A
#
# COMPACT_ATOMS: atom_id res chain seq x y z
N MET A 1 17.48 -0.72 42.11
CA MET A 1 16.49 0.04 41.33
C MET A 1 16.17 -0.75 40.06
N GLU A 2 15.56 -1.91 40.24
CA GLU A 2 15.34 -2.92 39.19
C GLU A 2 13.83 -3.20 39.01
N GLU A 3 12.97 -2.29 39.50
CA GLU A 3 11.61 -2.64 39.95
C GLU A 3 10.46 -2.16 39.05
N ASP A 4 10.72 -1.72 37.81
CA ASP A 4 9.63 -1.19 36.98
C ASP A 4 9.84 -1.44 35.48
N LYS A 5 10.20 -2.68 35.15
CA LYS A 5 10.36 -3.17 33.80
C LYS A 5 9.22 -4.15 33.48
N PRO A 6 8.39 -3.88 32.45
CA PRO A 6 7.35 -4.83 32.06
C PRO A 6 7.97 -6.19 31.71
N PRO A 7 7.30 -7.31 32.07
CA PRO A 7 7.86 -8.66 31.90
C PRO A 7 8.24 -8.99 30.45
N PHE A 8 7.64 -8.31 29.47
CA PHE A 8 7.84 -8.55 28.04
C PHE A 8 8.91 -7.62 27.43
N PHE A 9 9.44 -6.65 28.18
CA PHE A 9 10.39 -5.67 27.62
C PHE A 9 11.79 -6.27 27.46
N PRO A 10 12.36 -6.39 26.25
CA PRO A 10 13.56 -7.20 26.04
C PRO A 10 14.89 -6.47 26.29
N PHE A 11 14.90 -5.14 26.46
CA PHE A 11 16.13 -4.35 26.58
C PHE A 11 16.52 -4.10 28.04
N PRO A 12 17.79 -3.77 28.37
CA PRO A 12 18.23 -3.55 29.75
C PRO A 12 17.52 -2.40 30.47
N SER A 13 17.18 -1.32 29.74
CA SER A 13 16.55 -0.13 30.30
C SER A 13 15.54 0.49 29.34
N ILE A 14 14.53 1.15 29.92
CA ILE A 14 13.52 1.92 29.19
C ILE A 14 14.05 3.34 29.00
N ARG A 15 13.93 3.88 27.78
CA ARG A 15 14.39 5.25 27.46
C ARG A 15 13.43 6.30 28.01
N GLU A 16 13.94 7.52 28.16
CA GLU A 16 13.11 8.70 28.44
C GLU A 16 12.09 8.92 27.32
N GLY A 17 10.85 9.29 27.67
CA GLY A 17 9.70 9.36 26.74
C GLY A 17 9.12 8.00 26.33
N GLN A 18 9.92 6.95 26.23
CA GLN A 18 9.47 5.60 25.89
C GLN A 18 8.49 5.04 26.93
N ARG A 19 8.77 5.28 28.22
CA ARG A 19 7.90 4.88 29.33
C ARG A 19 6.51 5.51 29.23
N ALA A 20 6.44 6.81 28.96
CA ALA A 20 5.17 7.51 28.78
C ALA A 20 4.39 6.94 27.60
N PHE A 21 5.06 6.69 26.47
CA PHE A 21 4.42 6.08 25.32
C PHE A 21 3.89 4.66 25.60
N MET A 22 4.67 3.83 26.31
CA MET A 22 4.21 2.49 26.74
C MET A 22 2.98 2.55 27.63
N GLU A 23 2.92 3.50 28.56
CA GLU A 23 1.79 3.67 29.47
C GLU A 23 0.53 4.16 28.73
N ASP A 24 0.66 5.14 27.83
CA ASP A 24 -0.46 5.59 26.99
C ASP A 24 -0.98 4.43 26.10
N VAL A 25 -0.09 3.59 25.54
CA VAL A 25 -0.49 2.40 24.77
C VAL A 25 -1.24 1.40 25.66
N LYS A 26 -0.71 1.12 26.85
CA LYS A 26 -1.34 0.21 27.80
C LYS A 26 -2.75 0.68 28.15
N GLN A 27 -2.92 1.95 28.52
CA GLN A 27 -4.22 2.54 28.84
C GLN A 27 -5.18 2.50 27.64
N ALA A 28 -4.67 2.75 26.43
CA ALA A 28 -5.47 2.70 25.22
C ALA A 28 -5.98 1.29 24.94
N VAL A 29 -5.13 0.26 25.09
CA VAL A 29 -5.52 -1.13 24.87
C VAL A 29 -6.47 -1.61 25.97
N GLU A 30 -6.15 -1.37 27.25
CA GLU A 30 -7.00 -1.79 28.38
C GLU A 30 -8.39 -1.14 28.36
N GLY A 31 -8.47 0.13 27.92
CA GLY A 31 -9.72 0.86 27.76
C GLY A 31 -10.46 0.61 26.46
N GLY A 32 -9.89 -0.15 25.51
CA GLY A 32 -10.47 -0.33 24.17
C GLY A 32 -10.55 0.97 23.35
N ASN A 33 -9.62 1.90 23.59
CA ASN A 33 -9.61 3.25 23.06
C ASN A 33 -8.69 3.40 21.83
N ILE A 34 -8.70 4.60 21.23
CA ILE A 34 -7.86 4.96 20.09
C ILE A 34 -6.74 5.90 20.56
N LEU A 35 -5.48 5.54 20.32
CA LEU A 35 -4.31 6.39 20.55
C LEU A 35 -3.74 6.89 19.23
N VAL A 36 -3.56 8.20 19.12
CA VAL A 36 -2.88 8.86 18.00
C VAL A 36 -1.61 9.52 18.51
N ALA A 37 -0.47 8.92 18.17
CA ALA A 37 0.82 9.24 18.77
C ALA A 37 1.81 9.81 17.74
N HIS A 38 2.19 11.08 17.91
CA HIS A 38 3.42 11.61 17.34
C HIS A 38 4.60 11.12 18.17
N ALA A 39 5.20 10.01 17.76
CA ALA A 39 6.32 9.40 18.44
C ALA A 39 7.58 9.54 17.57
N PRO A 40 8.56 10.39 17.94
CA PRO A 40 9.71 10.70 17.09
C PRO A 40 10.62 9.48 16.88
N THR A 41 11.51 9.58 15.90
CA THR A 41 12.54 8.55 15.67
C THR A 41 13.46 8.44 16.89
N GLY A 42 13.98 7.25 17.16
CA GLY A 42 14.90 7.00 18.30
C GLY A 42 14.23 6.64 19.63
N ILE A 43 12.95 6.99 19.84
CA ILE A 43 12.22 6.69 21.09
C ILE A 43 12.03 5.18 21.34
N GLY A 44 12.21 4.35 20.30
CA GLY A 44 11.96 2.91 20.38
C GLY A 44 10.48 2.56 20.23
N LYS A 45 9.79 3.22 19.29
CA LYS A 45 8.35 3.06 19.00
C LYS A 45 7.89 1.60 18.96
N THR A 46 8.57 0.78 18.15
CA THR A 46 8.13 -0.59 17.86
C THR A 46 8.07 -1.46 19.10
N VAL A 47 9.11 -1.46 19.93
CA VAL A 47 9.07 -2.22 21.19
C VAL A 47 8.11 -1.59 22.20
N ALA A 48 8.01 -0.25 22.23
CA ALA A 48 7.14 0.47 23.15
C ALA A 48 5.66 0.19 22.91
N VAL A 49 5.25 -0.03 21.65
CA VAL A 49 3.86 -0.40 21.34
C VAL A 49 3.62 -1.90 21.43
N LEU A 50 4.56 -2.74 20.96
CA LEU A 50 4.36 -4.19 20.90
C LEU A 50 4.31 -4.82 22.29
N VAL A 51 5.13 -4.37 23.23
CA VAL A 51 5.20 -4.93 24.59
C VAL A 51 3.84 -4.88 25.32
N PRO A 52 3.24 -3.69 25.55
CA PRO A 52 1.94 -3.61 26.22
C PRO A 52 0.81 -4.24 25.40
N ALA A 53 0.80 -4.07 24.07
CA ALA A 53 -0.25 -4.63 23.22
C ALA A 53 -0.24 -6.16 23.21
N LEU A 54 0.94 -6.78 23.06
CA LEU A 54 1.09 -8.24 23.08
C LEU A 54 0.76 -8.81 24.47
N GLN A 55 1.21 -8.15 25.54
CA GLN A 55 0.90 -8.58 26.90
C GLN A 55 -0.62 -8.64 27.12
N TYR A 56 -1.34 -7.59 26.73
CA TYR A 56 -2.79 -7.58 26.82
C TYR A 56 -3.44 -8.62 25.91
N ALA A 57 -2.93 -8.76 24.68
CA ALA A 57 -3.47 -9.68 23.68
C ALA A 57 -3.46 -11.14 24.16
N VAL A 58 -2.31 -11.60 24.67
CA VAL A 58 -2.16 -12.95 25.22
C VAL A 58 -3.05 -13.18 26.44
N GLN A 59 -3.26 -12.15 27.27
CA GLN A 59 -4.08 -12.26 28.49
C GLN A 59 -5.59 -12.26 28.22
N ASN A 60 -6.03 -11.71 27.09
CA ASN A 60 -7.45 -11.47 26.80
C ASN A 60 -7.92 -12.10 25.49
N ASP A 61 -7.17 -13.07 24.93
CA ASP A 61 -7.46 -13.76 23.66
C ASP A 61 -7.72 -12.79 22.49
N LYS A 62 -6.88 -11.76 22.38
CA LYS A 62 -6.89 -10.81 21.27
C LYS A 62 -5.73 -11.08 20.33
N THR A 63 -5.85 -10.59 19.10
CA THR A 63 -4.80 -10.68 18.08
C THR A 63 -4.31 -9.28 17.72
N VAL A 64 -3.00 -9.07 17.78
CA VAL A 64 -2.37 -7.80 17.38
C VAL A 64 -2.15 -7.80 15.87
N PHE A 65 -2.78 -6.86 15.17
CA PHE A 65 -2.48 -6.56 13.78
C PHE A 65 -1.47 -5.42 13.71
N PHE A 66 -0.20 -5.74 13.51
CA PHE A 66 0.86 -4.77 13.29
C PHE A 66 0.95 -4.43 11.80
N LEU A 67 0.39 -3.28 11.43
CA LEU A 67 0.28 -2.82 10.06
C LEU A 67 1.42 -1.88 9.68
N THR A 68 2.12 -2.18 8.59
CA THR A 68 3.18 -1.33 8.07
C THR A 68 3.38 -1.51 6.56
N SER A 69 3.78 -0.46 5.85
CA SER A 69 3.86 -0.48 4.37
C SER A 69 5.21 -0.95 3.81
N LYS A 70 6.26 -1.05 4.63
CA LYS A 70 7.61 -1.38 4.15
C LYS A 70 8.10 -2.69 4.76
N ARG A 71 8.64 -3.57 3.90
CA ARG A 71 9.28 -4.83 4.35
C ARG A 71 10.41 -4.62 5.37
N SER A 72 11.14 -3.50 5.31
CA SER A 72 12.15 -3.17 6.32
C SER A 72 11.54 -2.99 7.71
N GLN A 73 10.29 -2.50 7.79
CA GLN A 73 9.57 -2.32 9.04
C GLN A 73 8.98 -3.64 9.56
N HIS A 74 8.53 -4.53 8.66
CA HIS A 74 8.23 -5.92 9.03
C HIS A 74 9.42 -6.55 9.73
N LYS A 75 10.62 -6.43 9.13
CA LYS A 75 11.85 -6.95 9.72
C LYS A 75 12.14 -6.41 11.12
N ILE A 76 11.98 -5.10 11.35
CA ILE A 76 12.13 -4.48 12.68
C ILE A 76 11.11 -5.06 13.68
N ALA A 77 9.84 -5.19 13.29
CA ALA A 77 8.80 -5.77 14.15
C ALA A 77 9.11 -7.24 14.48
N ILE A 78 9.48 -8.04 13.48
CA ILE A 78 9.82 -9.46 13.63
C ILE A 78 11.04 -9.66 14.53
N ASP A 79 12.10 -8.88 14.34
CA ASP A 79 13.29 -8.96 15.19
C ASP A 79 12.98 -8.49 16.62
N THR A 80 12.11 -7.50 16.79
CA THR A 80 11.61 -7.09 18.12
C THR A 80 10.83 -8.21 18.79
N LEU A 81 9.91 -8.87 18.07
CA LEU A 81 9.11 -9.99 18.61
C LEU A 81 9.98 -11.20 18.96
N ARG A 82 11.05 -11.47 18.19
CA ARG A 82 12.04 -12.50 18.54
C ARG A 82 12.72 -12.20 19.87
N LEU A 83 13.17 -10.96 20.07
CA LEU A 83 13.78 -10.53 21.32
C LEU A 83 12.80 -10.64 22.50
N ILE A 84 11.51 -10.30 22.29
CA ILE A 84 10.46 -10.47 23.30
C ILE A 84 10.27 -11.95 23.65
N LYS A 85 10.15 -12.84 22.63
CA LYS A 85 9.98 -14.29 22.83
C LYS A 85 11.13 -14.90 23.61
N GLU A 86 12.37 -14.53 23.27
CA GLU A 86 13.58 -14.98 23.96
C GLU A 86 13.64 -14.45 25.41
N HIS A 87 13.33 -13.18 25.64
CA HIS A 87 13.39 -12.55 26.96
C HIS A 87 12.32 -13.08 27.92
N ALA A 88 11.05 -13.07 27.48
CA ALA A 88 9.91 -13.40 28.32
C ALA A 88 9.73 -14.91 28.53
N LYS A 89 10.40 -15.76 27.71
CA LYS A 89 10.18 -17.21 27.67
C LYS A 89 8.71 -17.60 27.51
N LEU A 90 7.95 -16.75 26.84
CA LEU A 90 6.54 -16.97 26.54
C LEU A 90 6.40 -17.56 25.16
N ASP A 91 5.48 -18.50 25.02
CA ASP A 91 5.13 -19.03 23.72
C ASP A 91 3.96 -18.21 23.17
N PHE A 92 4.22 -17.53 22.06
CA PHE A 92 3.23 -16.84 21.26
C PHE A 92 3.55 -17.03 19.79
N VAL A 93 2.51 -16.99 18.97
CA VAL A 93 2.53 -17.25 17.53
C VAL A 93 2.55 -15.93 16.78
N VAL A 94 3.50 -15.80 15.85
CA VAL A 94 3.64 -14.63 14.99
C VAL A 94 3.59 -15.06 13.54
N VAL A 95 2.73 -14.40 12.77
CA VAL A 95 2.64 -14.58 11.32
C VAL A 95 3.03 -13.29 10.62
N ASP A 96 4.03 -13.36 9.75
CA ASP A 96 4.42 -12.27 8.84
C ASP A 96 3.87 -12.55 7.44
N ILE A 97 2.99 -11.68 6.95
CA ILE A 97 2.29 -11.87 5.68
C ILE A 97 2.28 -10.60 4.83
N ILE A 98 2.52 -10.78 3.53
CA ILE A 98 2.45 -9.71 2.50
C ILE A 98 1.53 -10.15 1.37
N SER A 99 1.45 -9.40 0.26
CA SER A 99 0.53 -9.75 -0.83
C SER A 99 0.72 -11.18 -1.36
N LYS A 100 -0.40 -11.82 -1.72
CA LYS A 100 -0.45 -13.16 -2.32
C LYS A 100 0.51 -13.29 -3.51
N GLN A 101 0.61 -12.25 -4.33
CA GLN A 101 1.54 -12.15 -5.47
C GLN A 101 3.01 -12.20 -5.02
N SER A 102 3.35 -11.40 -4.01
CA SER A 102 4.72 -11.31 -3.50
C SER A 102 5.22 -12.59 -2.83
N MET A 103 4.30 -13.37 -2.24
CA MET A 103 4.60 -14.65 -1.59
C MET A 103 4.48 -15.86 -2.53
N CYS A 104 4.00 -15.69 -3.77
CA CYS A 104 3.76 -16.82 -4.65
C CYS A 104 5.06 -17.26 -5.37
N PRO A 105 5.49 -18.53 -5.21
CA PRO A 105 6.68 -19.02 -5.92
C PRO A 105 6.54 -18.98 -7.44
N ARG A 106 5.32 -19.17 -7.95
CA ARG A 106 5.03 -19.13 -9.39
C ARG A 106 5.01 -17.70 -9.94
N ALA A 107 4.63 -16.71 -9.14
CA ALA A 107 4.69 -15.30 -9.53
C ALA A 107 6.13 -14.78 -9.57
N LYS A 108 7.02 -15.26 -8.69
CA LYS A 108 8.45 -14.91 -8.79
C LYS A 108 9.12 -15.54 -10.03
N ALA A 109 8.67 -16.71 -10.47
CA ALA A 109 9.23 -17.38 -11.64
C ALA A 109 8.76 -16.80 -12.98
N GLY A 110 7.52 -16.28 -13.07
CA GLY A 110 6.97 -15.65 -14.27
C GLY A 110 7.16 -14.12 -14.28
N SER A 111 7.71 -13.56 -15.35
CA SER A 111 7.99 -12.11 -15.46
C SER A 111 6.71 -11.27 -15.37
N ILE A 112 5.65 -11.63 -16.09
CA ILE A 112 4.45 -10.78 -16.16
C ILE A 112 3.59 -10.82 -14.89
N TYR A 113 3.49 -11.99 -14.25
CA TYR A 113 2.74 -12.14 -12.99
C TYR A 113 3.41 -11.43 -11.83
N ARG A 114 4.67 -11.01 -11.97
CA ARG A 114 5.35 -10.16 -11.00
C ARG A 114 4.94 -8.70 -11.12
N GLU A 115 4.54 -8.26 -12.32
CA GLU A 115 4.29 -6.86 -12.64
C GLU A 115 2.81 -6.47 -12.50
N PHE A 116 1.88 -7.39 -12.77
CA PHE A 116 0.45 -7.09 -12.81
C PHE A 116 -0.37 -7.96 -11.85
N TYR A 117 -0.89 -7.34 -10.78
CA TYR A 117 -1.63 -8.05 -9.73
C TYR A 117 -2.94 -8.68 -10.23
N SER A 118 -3.74 -7.97 -11.03
CA SER A 118 -5.01 -8.49 -11.57
C SER A 118 -4.80 -9.78 -12.37
N LEU A 119 -3.78 -9.78 -13.23
CA LEU A 119 -3.39 -10.94 -14.02
C LEU A 119 -2.95 -12.11 -13.12
N PHE A 120 -2.12 -11.82 -12.12
CA PHE A 120 -1.72 -12.82 -11.12
C PHE A 120 -2.92 -13.38 -10.34
N SER A 121 -3.87 -12.53 -9.95
CA SER A 121 -5.03 -12.91 -9.14
C SER A 121 -5.90 -13.91 -9.88
N GLU A 122 -6.24 -13.63 -11.14
CA GLU A 122 -7.00 -14.54 -12.00
C GLU A 122 -6.26 -15.84 -12.27
N PHE A 123 -4.97 -15.77 -12.62
CA PHE A 123 -4.12 -16.95 -12.77
C PHE A 123 -4.15 -17.82 -11.50
N CYS A 124 -3.93 -17.21 -10.33
CA CYS A 124 -3.87 -17.94 -9.09
C CYS A 124 -5.22 -18.57 -8.73
N ARG A 125 -6.33 -17.86 -8.95
CA ARG A 125 -7.69 -18.36 -8.75
C ARG A 125 -7.99 -19.55 -9.65
N SER A 126 -7.69 -19.45 -10.95
CA SER A 126 -7.92 -20.53 -11.91
C SER A 126 -7.09 -21.77 -11.57
N GLU A 127 -5.82 -21.59 -11.22
CA GLU A 127 -4.93 -22.70 -10.83
C GLU A 127 -5.32 -23.37 -9.50
N GLN A 128 -5.93 -22.61 -8.58
CA GLN A 128 -6.51 -23.14 -7.34
C GLN A 128 -7.79 -23.94 -7.63
N LYS A 129 -8.73 -23.35 -8.39
CA LYS A 129 -10.01 -23.98 -8.78
C LYS A 129 -9.80 -25.29 -9.52
N ASN A 130 -8.87 -25.31 -10.47
CA ASN A 130 -8.55 -26.49 -11.28
C ASN A 130 -7.54 -27.44 -10.59
N ARG A 131 -7.13 -27.16 -9.35
CA ARG A 131 -6.15 -27.94 -8.57
C ARG A 131 -4.80 -28.17 -9.28
N ARG A 132 -4.38 -27.24 -10.13
CA ARG A 132 -3.12 -27.32 -10.91
C ARG A 132 -1.93 -26.69 -10.18
N CYS A 133 -2.17 -25.86 -9.17
CA CYS A 133 -1.09 -25.29 -8.37
C CYS A 133 -0.53 -26.31 -7.37
N ARG A 134 0.63 -26.90 -7.70
CA ARG A 134 1.34 -27.86 -6.81
C ARG A 134 1.50 -27.36 -5.37
N TYR A 135 1.83 -26.07 -5.20
CA TYR A 135 2.05 -25.47 -3.89
C TYR A 135 0.76 -25.35 -3.07
N PHE A 136 -0.37 -25.10 -3.73
CA PHE A 136 -1.65 -24.92 -3.05
C PHE A 136 -2.26 -26.26 -2.61
N VAL A 137 -2.09 -27.29 -3.43
CA VAL A 137 -2.61 -28.64 -3.18
C VAL A 137 -1.80 -29.34 -2.09
N ASN A 138 -0.48 -29.13 -2.06
CA ASN A 138 0.37 -29.72 -1.05
C ASN A 138 0.08 -29.14 0.34
N ARG A 139 0.06 -30.01 1.36
CA ARG A 139 -0.04 -29.66 2.78
C ARG A 139 1.05 -30.43 3.52
N ASP A 140 1.72 -29.73 4.42
CA ASP A 140 2.83 -30.27 5.20
C ASP A 140 2.68 -29.76 6.64
N ASP A 141 2.38 -30.66 7.56
CA ASP A 141 2.14 -30.29 8.96
C ASP A 141 3.42 -29.84 9.66
N GLU A 142 4.61 -30.25 9.19
CA GLU A 142 5.89 -29.76 9.69
C GLU A 142 6.09 -28.28 9.34
N VAL A 143 5.61 -27.85 8.17
CA VAL A 143 5.60 -26.42 7.79
C VAL A 143 4.71 -25.62 8.73
N GLN A 144 3.48 -26.10 8.97
CA GLN A 144 2.53 -25.43 9.86
C GLN A 144 3.07 -25.32 11.29
N GLN A 145 3.64 -26.41 11.79
CA GLN A 145 4.22 -26.46 13.13
C GLN A 145 5.42 -25.51 13.25
N ARG A 146 6.30 -25.47 12.25
CA ARG A 146 7.43 -24.54 12.26
C ARG A 146 6.99 -23.07 12.24
N ILE A 147 5.92 -22.73 11.52
CA ILE A 147 5.39 -21.35 11.51
C ILE A 147 4.84 -20.98 12.90
N ARG A 148 4.18 -21.91 13.61
CA ARG A 148 3.73 -21.68 14.99
C ARG A 148 4.90 -21.49 15.96
N ASP A 149 5.90 -22.35 15.89
CA ASP A 149 6.97 -22.39 16.89
C ASP A 149 8.01 -21.28 16.68
N LYS A 150 8.39 -21.05 15.41
CA LYS A 150 9.47 -20.15 15.03
C LYS A 150 8.94 -18.87 14.37
N ILE A 151 9.17 -17.74 15.03
CA ILE A 151 8.94 -16.41 14.44
C ILE A 151 9.84 -16.24 13.21
N MET A 152 9.24 -16.23 12.02
CA MET A 152 9.92 -16.10 10.73
C MET A 152 9.52 -14.79 10.05
N HIS A 153 10.51 -14.06 9.53
CA HIS A 153 10.23 -12.99 8.58
C HIS A 153 9.65 -13.57 7.30
N VAL A 154 8.86 -12.79 6.56
CA VAL A 154 8.15 -13.24 5.36
C VAL A 154 9.06 -13.88 4.30
N GLU A 155 10.31 -13.44 4.21
CA GLU A 155 11.31 -14.02 3.29
C GLU A 155 11.78 -15.41 3.75
N GLU A 156 12.02 -15.60 5.04
CA GLU A 156 12.38 -16.90 5.61
C GLU A 156 11.22 -17.90 5.50
N LEU A 157 9.99 -17.45 5.78
CA LEU A 157 8.77 -18.24 5.61
C LEU A 157 8.58 -18.64 4.14
N TYR A 158 8.76 -17.69 3.22
CA TYR A 158 8.69 -17.93 1.79
C TYR A 158 9.69 -19.00 1.35
N GLU A 159 10.96 -18.88 1.74
CA GLU A 159 12.02 -19.83 1.37
C GLU A 159 11.72 -21.23 1.91
N TRP A 160 11.35 -21.33 3.19
CA TRP A 160 11.03 -22.60 3.83
C TRP A 160 9.85 -23.31 3.15
N CYS A 161 8.73 -22.60 2.98
CA CYS A 161 7.53 -23.15 2.35
C CYS A 161 7.80 -23.54 0.90
N SER A 162 8.53 -22.71 0.15
CA SER A 162 8.88 -22.98 -1.25
C SER A 162 9.74 -24.24 -1.39
N PHE A 163 10.73 -24.41 -0.50
CA PHE A 163 11.58 -25.60 -0.44
C PHE A 163 10.76 -26.86 -0.17
N ARG A 164 9.78 -26.79 0.75
CA ARG A 164 8.84 -27.88 1.07
C ARG A 164 7.71 -28.05 0.06
N GLY A 165 7.67 -27.23 -1.00
CA GLY A 165 6.64 -27.29 -2.02
C GLY A 165 5.24 -26.91 -1.52
N VAL A 166 5.13 -26.09 -0.47
CA VAL A 166 3.87 -25.60 0.10
C VAL A 166 3.67 -24.12 -0.26
N CYS A 167 2.43 -23.70 -0.47
CA CYS A 167 2.08 -22.30 -0.75
C CYS A 167 2.34 -21.44 0.48
N PRO A 168 3.31 -20.51 0.44
CA PRO A 168 3.68 -19.72 1.62
C PRO A 168 2.52 -18.85 2.14
N TYR A 169 1.76 -18.24 1.22
CA TYR A 169 0.61 -17.39 1.56
C TYR A 169 -0.52 -18.19 2.23
N LYS A 170 -0.80 -19.39 1.71
CA LYS A 170 -1.84 -20.27 2.28
C LYS A 170 -1.43 -20.73 3.68
N ALA A 171 -0.19 -21.20 3.84
CA ALA A 171 0.31 -21.67 5.13
C ALA A 171 0.31 -20.56 6.18
N ALA A 172 0.72 -19.33 5.81
CA ALA A 172 0.66 -18.18 6.70
C ALA A 172 -0.78 -17.88 7.17
N LEU A 173 -1.76 -17.87 6.26
CA LEU A 173 -3.17 -17.63 6.63
C LEU A 173 -3.76 -18.76 7.49
N GLU A 174 -3.41 -20.02 7.22
CA GLU A 174 -3.88 -21.16 8.03
C GLU A 174 -3.35 -21.10 9.48
N VAL A 175 -2.09 -20.65 9.68
CA VAL A 175 -1.58 -20.41 11.05
C VAL A 175 -2.13 -19.11 11.64
N GLY A 176 -2.61 -18.19 10.81
CA GLY A 176 -3.21 -16.92 11.24
C GLY A 176 -4.37 -17.08 12.22
N GLU A 177 -5.10 -18.19 12.18
CA GLU A 177 -6.18 -18.52 13.12
C GLU A 177 -5.71 -18.57 14.59
N SER A 178 -4.51 -19.10 14.82
CA SER A 178 -3.91 -19.21 16.16
C SER A 178 -2.84 -18.14 16.42
N ALA A 179 -2.81 -17.05 15.66
CA ALA A 179 -1.77 -16.04 15.78
C ALA A 179 -2.10 -14.99 16.84
N ASP A 180 -1.12 -14.70 17.71
CA ASP A 180 -1.17 -13.59 18.66
C ASP A 180 -0.78 -12.27 17.99
N VAL A 181 0.09 -12.34 16.97
CA VAL A 181 0.51 -11.18 16.18
C VAL A 181 0.51 -11.50 14.68
N LEU A 182 -0.23 -10.72 13.89
CA LEU A 182 -0.10 -10.64 12.45
C LEU A 182 0.64 -9.37 12.05
N VAL A 183 1.79 -9.52 11.41
CA VAL A 183 2.54 -8.41 10.78
C VAL A 183 2.15 -8.36 9.31
N CYS A 184 1.51 -7.28 8.86
CA CYS A 184 0.98 -7.18 7.50
C CYS A 184 0.91 -5.74 6.95
N ASP A 185 0.54 -5.60 5.67
CA ASP A 185 0.34 -4.29 5.03
C ASP A 185 -1.00 -3.67 5.46
N TYR A 186 -1.10 -2.34 5.41
CA TYR A 186 -2.34 -1.60 5.71
C TYR A 186 -3.59 -2.19 5.00
N ASN A 187 -3.43 -2.65 3.76
CA ASN A 187 -4.53 -3.16 2.95
C ASN A 187 -5.19 -4.41 3.54
N TYR A 188 -4.57 -5.10 4.50
CA TYR A 188 -5.18 -6.26 5.17
C TYR A 188 -6.38 -5.90 6.05
N LEU A 189 -6.45 -4.65 6.53
CA LEU A 189 -7.61 -4.15 7.27
C LEU A 189 -8.31 -2.98 6.57
N PHE A 190 -7.60 -2.19 5.76
CA PHE A 190 -8.15 -1.00 5.09
C PHE A 190 -8.49 -1.21 3.62
N SER A 191 -8.89 -2.44 3.26
CA SER A 191 -9.53 -2.77 1.98
C SER A 191 -10.62 -3.77 2.29
N SER A 192 -11.88 -3.38 2.11
CA SER A 192 -13.04 -4.15 2.59
C SER A 192 -13.00 -5.60 2.10
N ASP A 193 -12.80 -5.82 0.79
CA ASP A 193 -12.73 -7.17 0.21
C ASP A 193 -11.61 -8.04 0.81
N ILE A 194 -10.46 -7.43 1.11
CA ILE A 194 -9.30 -8.14 1.68
C ILE A 194 -9.54 -8.40 3.16
N ALA A 195 -10.01 -7.40 3.90
CA ALA A 195 -10.27 -7.47 5.33
C ALA A 195 -11.29 -8.55 5.65
N GLU A 196 -12.44 -8.56 4.96
CA GLU A 196 -13.47 -9.59 5.10
C GLU A 196 -12.89 -10.99 4.87
N THR A 197 -12.17 -11.18 3.76
CA THR A 197 -11.56 -12.47 3.41
C THR A 197 -10.52 -12.92 4.45
N VAL A 198 -9.71 -12.02 4.99
CA VAL A 198 -8.65 -12.35 5.93
C VAL A 198 -9.25 -12.68 7.29
N LEU A 199 -10.13 -11.82 7.81
CA LEU A 199 -10.81 -11.98 9.09
C LEU A 199 -11.64 -13.27 9.14
N GLU A 200 -12.39 -13.57 8.07
CA GLU A 200 -13.12 -14.83 7.92
C GLU A 200 -12.18 -16.04 7.99
N LYS A 201 -11.05 -16.00 7.27
CA LYS A 201 -10.11 -17.13 7.22
C LYS A 201 -9.36 -17.40 8.52
N ILE A 202 -9.11 -16.36 9.30
CA ILE A 202 -8.50 -16.52 10.63
C ILE A 202 -9.54 -16.69 11.74
N GLY A 203 -10.84 -16.65 11.40
CA GLY A 203 -11.92 -16.84 12.37
C GLY A 203 -11.99 -15.75 13.45
N LYS A 204 -11.62 -14.50 13.14
CA LYS A 204 -11.61 -13.37 14.09
C LYS A 204 -12.51 -12.23 13.61
N GLY A 205 -13.23 -11.61 14.54
CA GLY A 205 -13.92 -10.33 14.31
C GLY A 205 -12.99 -9.14 14.54
N LEU A 206 -13.40 -7.93 14.14
CA LEU A 206 -12.62 -6.72 14.45
C LEU A 206 -12.53 -6.49 15.97
N GLU A 207 -13.57 -6.86 16.72
CA GLU A 207 -13.64 -6.78 18.18
C GLU A 207 -12.58 -7.64 18.90
N ASP A 208 -11.94 -8.56 18.18
CA ASP A 208 -10.84 -9.39 18.67
C ASP A 208 -9.45 -8.84 18.29
N VAL A 209 -9.43 -7.74 17.53
CA VAL A 209 -8.21 -7.20 16.95
C VAL A 209 -7.76 -5.93 17.65
N ILE A 210 -6.48 -5.90 18.03
CA ILE A 210 -5.76 -4.67 18.39
C ILE A 210 -5.00 -4.20 17.15
N VAL A 211 -5.39 -3.04 16.62
CA VAL A 211 -4.78 -2.49 15.41
C VAL A 211 -3.60 -1.58 15.80
N ILE A 212 -2.41 -1.88 15.29
CA ILE A 212 -1.25 -0.99 15.40
C ILE A 212 -0.88 -0.53 13.99
N VAL A 213 -0.97 0.77 13.70
CA VAL A 213 -0.55 1.36 12.44
C VAL A 213 0.80 2.05 12.62
N ASP A 214 1.87 1.44 12.12
CA ASP A 214 3.19 2.06 12.05
C ASP A 214 3.32 2.96 10.81
N GLU A 215 4.01 4.08 10.96
CA GLU A 215 4.07 5.16 9.96
C GLU A 215 2.69 5.59 9.42
N ALA A 216 1.74 5.75 10.35
CA ALA A 216 0.33 6.06 10.05
C ALA A 216 0.12 7.34 9.22
N HIS A 217 1.14 8.20 9.09
CA HIS A 217 1.10 9.35 8.17
C HIS A 217 0.86 8.93 6.69
N ASN A 218 1.21 7.69 6.32
CA ASN A 218 0.99 7.16 4.97
C ASN A 218 -0.42 6.57 4.78
N LEU A 219 -1.17 6.31 5.85
CA LEU A 219 -2.44 5.61 5.79
C LEU A 219 -3.50 6.35 4.96
N PRO A 220 -3.70 7.68 5.09
CA PRO A 220 -4.70 8.40 4.29
C PRO A 220 -4.50 8.22 2.79
N ASP A 221 -3.27 8.41 2.30
CA ASP A 221 -2.95 8.24 0.89
C ASP A 221 -3.06 6.78 0.45
N ARG A 222 -2.69 5.84 1.32
CA ARG A 222 -2.86 4.41 1.00
C ARG A 222 -4.32 4.05 0.76
N ILE A 223 -5.20 4.45 1.68
CA ILE A 223 -6.64 4.21 1.59
C ILE A 223 -7.21 4.84 0.32
N ARG A 224 -6.87 6.11 0.07
CA ARG A 224 -7.31 6.82 -1.15
C ARG A 224 -6.90 6.10 -2.42
N ASN A 225 -5.64 5.68 -2.51
CA ASN A 225 -5.12 5.00 -3.69
C ASN A 225 -5.75 3.61 -3.92
N ASN A 226 -6.14 2.89 -2.86
CA ASN A 226 -6.80 1.58 -2.98
C ASN A 226 -8.18 1.68 -3.66
N LEU A 227 -8.95 2.73 -3.36
CA LEU A 227 -10.28 2.95 -3.95
C LEU A 227 -10.27 4.04 -5.03
N SER A 228 -9.13 4.23 -5.71
CA SER A 228 -9.01 5.13 -6.85
C SER A 228 -8.48 4.38 -8.07
N SER A 229 -9.06 4.64 -9.24
CA SER A 229 -8.60 4.03 -10.49
C SER A 229 -8.80 4.96 -11.68
N GLU A 230 -8.11 4.64 -12.79
CA GLU A 230 -8.12 5.35 -14.05
C GLU A 230 -8.31 4.38 -15.22
N LEU A 231 -9.21 4.73 -16.14
CA LEU A 231 -9.35 4.07 -17.42
C LEU A 231 -9.14 5.04 -18.57
N ARG A 232 -8.11 4.79 -19.37
CA ARG A 232 -7.80 5.55 -20.57
C ARG A 232 -8.52 4.97 -21.78
N MET A 233 -8.96 5.86 -22.67
CA MET A 233 -9.55 5.48 -23.96
C MET A 233 -8.60 4.60 -24.77
N SER A 234 -7.29 4.87 -24.75
CA SER A 234 -6.30 4.06 -25.46
C SER A 234 -6.25 2.60 -25.01
N THR A 235 -6.41 2.33 -23.72
CA THR A 235 -6.46 0.96 -23.20
C THR A 235 -7.63 0.19 -23.80
N ILE A 236 -8.78 0.84 -23.95
CA ILE A 236 -9.98 0.28 -24.57
C ILE A 236 -9.72 0.03 -26.06
N THR A 237 -9.19 1.02 -26.79
CA THR A 237 -8.90 0.91 -28.23
C THR A 237 -7.89 -0.21 -28.52
N GLU A 238 -6.84 -0.34 -27.71
CA GLU A 238 -5.84 -1.41 -27.81
C GLU A 238 -6.46 -2.79 -27.55
N ALA A 239 -7.24 -2.93 -26.48
CA ALA A 239 -7.93 -4.18 -26.16
C ALA A 239 -8.92 -4.59 -27.26
N ALA A 240 -9.70 -3.63 -27.76
CA ALA A 240 -10.64 -3.88 -28.86
C ALA A 240 -9.91 -4.38 -30.11
N ARG A 241 -8.82 -3.71 -30.52
CA ARG A 241 -8.03 -4.14 -31.68
C ARG A 241 -7.49 -5.56 -31.54
N GLY A 242 -6.97 -5.91 -30.37
CA GLY A 242 -6.48 -7.26 -30.10
C GLY A 242 -7.57 -8.33 -30.19
N LEU A 243 -8.81 -7.99 -29.77
CA LEU A 243 -9.94 -8.91 -29.78
C LEU A 243 -10.73 -8.94 -31.10
N ARG A 244 -10.40 -8.10 -32.09
CA ARG A 244 -11.17 -7.95 -33.34
C ARG A 244 -11.47 -9.27 -34.06
N HIS A 245 -10.50 -10.18 -34.06
CA HIS A 245 -10.61 -11.49 -34.72
C HIS A 245 -10.87 -12.64 -33.75
N ALA A 246 -10.45 -12.50 -32.48
CA ALA A 246 -10.61 -13.53 -31.44
C ALA A 246 -12.01 -13.54 -30.82
N ASN A 247 -12.61 -12.37 -30.57
CA ASN A 247 -13.94 -12.25 -30.00
C ASN A 247 -14.66 -11.00 -30.55
N ARG A 248 -15.43 -11.18 -31.63
CA ARG A 248 -16.17 -10.09 -32.30
C ARG A 248 -17.21 -9.42 -31.42
N GLU A 249 -17.80 -10.18 -30.51
CA GLU A 249 -18.83 -9.68 -29.60
C GLU A 249 -18.25 -8.65 -28.63
N ILE A 250 -17.16 -9.02 -27.95
CA ILE A 250 -16.45 -8.16 -26.99
C ILE A 250 -15.75 -7.01 -27.70
N TYR A 251 -15.18 -7.24 -28.88
CA TYR A 251 -14.69 -6.15 -29.74
C TYR A 251 -15.77 -5.08 -29.90
N GLY A 252 -16.97 -5.46 -30.33
CA GLY A 252 -18.04 -4.50 -30.50
C GLY A 252 -18.45 -3.83 -29.18
N ASN A 253 -18.49 -4.55 -28.05
CA ASN A 253 -18.83 -3.96 -26.74
C ASN A 253 -17.79 -2.93 -26.28
N LEU A 254 -16.50 -3.18 -26.54
CA LEU A 254 -15.43 -2.22 -26.25
C LEU A 254 -15.50 -0.98 -27.15
N MET A 255 -15.86 -1.15 -28.43
CA MET A 255 -16.12 -0.02 -29.33
C MET A 255 -17.31 0.84 -28.85
N GLU A 256 -18.31 0.22 -28.24
CA GLU A 256 -19.42 0.94 -27.62
C GLU A 256 -18.98 1.76 -26.40
N LEU A 257 -18.12 1.19 -25.54
CA LEU A 257 -17.49 1.92 -24.44
C LEU A 257 -16.67 3.11 -24.95
N GLU A 258 -15.91 2.94 -26.03
CA GLU A 258 -15.17 4.03 -26.69
C GLU A 258 -16.12 5.15 -27.20
N ARG A 259 -17.31 4.79 -27.71
CA ARG A 259 -18.34 5.80 -28.07
C ARG A 259 -18.84 6.58 -26.86
N VAL A 260 -18.95 5.96 -25.68
CA VAL A 260 -19.30 6.69 -24.45
C VAL A 260 -18.22 7.73 -24.11
N PHE A 261 -16.94 7.36 -24.22
CA PHE A 261 -15.82 8.30 -24.08
C PHE A 261 -15.91 9.46 -25.09
N ALA A 262 -16.24 9.17 -26.35
CA ALA A 262 -16.39 10.20 -27.38
C ALA A 262 -17.56 11.17 -27.07
N LYS A 263 -18.70 10.67 -26.56
CA LYS A 263 -19.81 11.51 -26.10
C LYS A 263 -19.38 12.45 -24.95
N LEU A 264 -18.65 11.92 -23.97
CA LEU A 264 -18.12 12.71 -22.85
C LEU A 264 -17.13 13.76 -23.35
N ALA A 265 -16.23 13.41 -24.26
CA ALA A 265 -15.29 14.34 -24.89
C ALA A 265 -16.02 15.49 -25.62
N MET A 266 -17.08 15.17 -26.37
CA MET A 266 -17.89 16.17 -27.05
C MET A 266 -18.60 17.11 -26.06
N LYS A 267 -19.13 16.56 -24.96
CA LYS A 267 -19.75 17.35 -23.88
C LYS A 267 -18.72 18.28 -23.22
N ALA A 268 -17.49 17.80 -23.00
CA ALA A 268 -16.40 18.57 -22.38
C ALA A 268 -16.02 19.77 -23.24
N ARG A 269 -15.81 19.52 -24.54
CA ARG A 269 -15.52 20.54 -25.55
C ARG A 269 -16.62 21.60 -25.63
N LYS A 270 -17.90 21.19 -25.64
CA LYS A 270 -19.03 22.13 -25.66
C LYS A 270 -19.08 23.02 -24.42
N SER A 271 -18.72 22.46 -23.27
CA SER A 271 -18.64 23.20 -22.00
C SER A 271 -17.34 23.96 -21.79
N LYS A 272 -16.36 23.88 -22.71
CA LYS A 272 -15.00 24.43 -22.55
C LYS A 272 -14.35 24.04 -21.22
N LYS A 273 -14.64 22.81 -20.75
CA LYS A 273 -14.09 22.25 -19.51
C LYS A 273 -13.10 21.16 -19.85
N GLU A 274 -11.97 21.17 -19.16
CA GLU A 274 -10.92 20.15 -19.27
C GLU A 274 -11.30 18.92 -18.45
N GLU A 275 -11.87 19.15 -17.27
CA GLU A 275 -12.41 18.10 -16.40
C GLU A 275 -13.91 18.31 -16.18
N MET A 276 -14.65 17.20 -16.12
CA MET A 276 -16.05 17.21 -15.73
C MET A 276 -16.37 16.10 -14.73
N ASN A 277 -17.30 16.38 -13.83
CA ASN A 277 -17.90 15.34 -12.99
C ASN A 277 -18.78 14.44 -13.86
N VAL A 278 -18.66 13.14 -13.63
CA VAL A 278 -19.49 12.11 -14.27
C VAL A 278 -20.28 11.40 -13.18
N ASP A 279 -21.59 11.33 -13.35
CA ASP A 279 -22.44 10.61 -12.43
C ASP A 279 -22.20 9.08 -12.54
N ARG A 280 -22.31 8.36 -11.41
CA ARG A 280 -22.12 6.90 -11.39
C ARG A 280 -23.08 6.21 -12.35
N ASP A 281 -24.36 6.56 -12.24
CA ASP A 281 -25.46 5.92 -12.97
C ASP A 281 -25.48 6.35 -14.43
N PHE A 282 -24.86 7.50 -14.77
CA PHE A 282 -24.67 7.91 -16.16
C PHE A 282 -23.87 6.88 -16.97
N LEU A 283 -22.69 6.45 -16.48
CA LEU A 283 -21.87 5.48 -17.23
C LEU A 283 -22.59 4.13 -17.36
N VAL A 284 -23.17 3.65 -16.25
CA VAL A 284 -23.91 2.38 -16.22
C VAL A 284 -25.09 2.43 -17.20
N SER A 285 -25.92 3.47 -17.13
CA SER A 285 -27.09 3.60 -18.01
C SER A 285 -26.73 3.80 -19.48
N GLU A 286 -25.67 4.56 -19.80
CA GLU A 286 -25.21 4.70 -21.19
C GLU A 286 -24.67 3.37 -21.73
N MET A 287 -23.91 2.62 -20.94
CA MET A 287 -23.46 1.29 -21.32
C MET A 287 -24.64 0.36 -21.56
N GLU A 288 -25.58 0.26 -20.63
CA GLU A 288 -26.74 -0.61 -20.79
C GLU A 288 -27.63 -0.23 -21.99
N LYS A 289 -27.86 1.07 -22.24
CA LYS A 289 -28.62 1.52 -23.44
C LYS A 289 -27.98 1.06 -24.73
N VAL A 290 -26.65 1.05 -24.76
CA VAL A 290 -25.88 0.71 -25.94
C VAL A 290 -25.78 -0.80 -26.11
N LEU A 291 -25.61 -1.55 -25.01
CA LEU A 291 -25.61 -3.02 -25.00
C LEU A 291 -27.00 -3.61 -25.34
N ARG A 292 -28.10 -2.98 -24.89
CA ARG A 292 -29.49 -3.38 -25.19
C ARG A 292 -29.89 -3.29 -26.67
N ARG A 293 -29.10 -2.63 -27.53
CA ARG A 293 -29.38 -2.53 -28.98
C ARG A 293 -29.00 -3.80 -29.76
N ARG A 294 -28.46 -4.82 -29.08
CA ARG A 294 -28.16 -6.14 -29.64
C ARG A 294 -29.34 -7.09 -29.45
N ILE A 295 -29.29 -8.22 -30.16
CA ILE A 295 -30.34 -9.25 -30.19
C ILE A 295 -30.63 -9.82 -28.78
N GLU A 296 -29.61 -9.83 -27.90
CA GLU A 296 -29.72 -10.18 -26.49
C GLU A 296 -29.36 -8.96 -25.63
N ALA A 297 -30.23 -8.60 -24.69
CA ALA A 297 -29.98 -7.50 -23.76
C ALA A 297 -28.93 -7.91 -22.73
N ILE A 298 -27.69 -7.46 -22.93
CA ILE A 298 -26.58 -7.71 -21.99
C ILE A 298 -26.58 -6.63 -20.90
N SER A 299 -26.57 -7.03 -19.63
CA SER A 299 -26.45 -6.10 -18.51
C SER A 299 -25.02 -5.57 -18.36
N TYR A 300 -24.83 -4.54 -17.54
CA TYR A 300 -23.49 -4.07 -17.21
C TYR A 300 -22.64 -5.17 -16.54
N ASP A 301 -23.24 -5.94 -15.63
CA ASP A 301 -22.61 -7.07 -14.95
C ASP A 301 -22.16 -8.15 -15.93
N ASP A 302 -23.04 -8.53 -16.84
CA ASP A 302 -22.74 -9.55 -17.84
C ASP A 302 -21.59 -9.12 -18.73
N PHE A 303 -21.49 -7.82 -19.05
CA PHE A 303 -20.37 -7.29 -19.82
C PHE A 303 -19.05 -7.37 -19.04
N VAL A 304 -19.02 -6.95 -17.77
CA VAL A 304 -17.82 -7.05 -16.91
C VAL A 304 -17.39 -8.51 -16.76
N ASN A 305 -18.33 -9.42 -16.51
CA ASN A 305 -18.06 -10.85 -16.39
C ASN A 305 -17.57 -11.45 -17.71
N SER A 306 -18.13 -11.03 -18.85
CA SER A 306 -17.66 -11.47 -20.17
C SER A 306 -16.23 -11.03 -20.46
N LEU A 307 -15.82 -9.83 -20.03
CA LEU A 307 -14.43 -9.40 -20.12
C LEU A 307 -13.50 -10.30 -19.29
N ARG A 308 -13.88 -10.63 -18.05
CA ARG A 308 -13.13 -11.56 -17.19
C ARG A 308 -13.01 -12.95 -17.83
N ASN A 309 -14.11 -13.47 -18.38
CA ASN A 309 -14.11 -14.76 -19.09
C ASN A 309 -13.18 -14.75 -20.30
N VAL A 310 -13.22 -13.71 -21.14
CA VAL A 310 -12.30 -13.59 -22.28
C VAL A 310 -10.85 -13.51 -21.82
N ALA A 311 -10.58 -12.74 -20.77
CA ALA A 311 -9.24 -12.68 -20.20
C ALA A 311 -8.76 -14.05 -19.70
N GLU A 312 -9.62 -14.88 -19.10
CA GLU A 312 -9.25 -16.24 -18.69
C GLU A 312 -8.86 -17.11 -19.89
N HIS A 313 -9.61 -17.04 -21.00
CA HIS A 313 -9.33 -17.82 -22.21
C HIS A 313 -8.02 -17.39 -22.89
N LEU A 314 -7.72 -16.09 -22.94
CA LEU A 314 -6.46 -15.57 -23.50
C LEU A 314 -5.22 -16.09 -22.76
N GLY A 315 -5.34 -16.46 -21.48
CA GLY A 315 -4.23 -16.96 -20.68
C GLY A 315 -3.90 -18.45 -20.87
N THR A 316 -4.63 -19.16 -21.74
CA THR A 316 -4.49 -20.62 -21.92
C THR A 316 -3.85 -21.04 -23.25
N SER A 317 -3.47 -20.09 -24.12
CA SER A 317 -2.79 -20.39 -25.39
C SER A 317 -1.33 -20.83 -25.16
N GLU A 318 -0.98 -22.05 -25.60
CA GLU A 318 0.38 -22.63 -25.52
C GLU A 318 1.29 -22.20 -26.71
N ASP A 319 0.96 -21.12 -27.40
CA ASP A 319 1.64 -20.74 -28.64
C ASP A 319 2.98 -19.99 -28.42
N ALA A 320 3.81 -20.00 -29.47
CA ALA A 320 5.19 -19.47 -29.54
C ALA A 320 5.45 -18.17 -28.75
N GLU A 321 6.66 -18.01 -28.20
CA GLU A 321 7.07 -16.92 -27.29
C GLU A 321 6.64 -15.50 -27.71
N ASN A 322 6.64 -15.18 -29.01
CA ASN A 322 6.22 -13.87 -29.53
C ASN A 322 4.69 -13.65 -29.53
N THR A 323 3.90 -14.71 -29.61
CA THR A 323 2.43 -14.65 -29.50
C THR A 323 2.02 -14.51 -28.04
N LYS A 324 2.71 -15.25 -27.15
CA LYS A 324 2.46 -15.24 -25.71
C LYS A 324 2.56 -13.84 -25.08
N TYR A 325 3.59 -13.06 -25.39
CA TYR A 325 3.74 -11.70 -24.84
C TYR A 325 2.61 -10.74 -25.29
N LYS A 326 2.14 -10.90 -26.54
CA LYS A 326 1.02 -10.10 -27.07
C LYS A 326 -0.30 -10.49 -26.41
N ASP A 327 -0.54 -11.78 -26.23
CA ASP A 327 -1.74 -12.30 -25.57
C ASP A 327 -1.79 -11.87 -24.10
N GLU A 328 -0.65 -11.93 -23.41
CA GLU A 328 -0.47 -11.46 -22.04
C GLU A 328 -0.73 -9.95 -21.88
N THR A 329 -0.25 -9.12 -22.81
CA THR A 329 -0.51 -7.68 -22.82
C THR A 329 -1.99 -7.38 -23.08
N LEU A 330 -2.60 -8.12 -24.01
CA LEU A 330 -4.03 -8.00 -24.30
C LEU A 330 -4.87 -8.41 -23.09
N GLN A 331 -4.55 -9.56 -22.48
CA GLN A 331 -5.21 -10.06 -21.28
C GLN A 331 -5.15 -9.04 -20.15
N ARG A 332 -3.99 -8.42 -19.91
CA ARG A 332 -3.84 -7.33 -18.94
C ARG A 332 -4.77 -6.15 -19.25
N ASN A 333 -4.79 -5.67 -20.50
CA ASN A 333 -5.63 -4.53 -20.86
C ASN A 333 -7.12 -4.85 -20.67
N VAL A 334 -7.56 -6.07 -21.00
CA VAL A 334 -8.94 -6.54 -20.79
C VAL A 334 -9.28 -6.61 -19.29
N LEU A 335 -8.39 -7.14 -18.46
CA LEU A 335 -8.60 -7.19 -17.00
C LEU A 335 -8.65 -5.80 -16.38
N ASN A 336 -7.76 -4.88 -16.77
CA ASN A 336 -7.78 -3.50 -16.28
C ASN A 336 -9.10 -2.79 -16.61
N ILE A 337 -9.68 -3.05 -17.78
CA ILE A 337 -10.99 -2.53 -18.15
C ILE A 337 -12.08 -3.14 -17.25
N ALA A 338 -12.07 -4.46 -17.07
CA ALA A 338 -13.04 -5.15 -16.21
C ALA A 338 -12.98 -4.64 -14.75
N ASP A 339 -11.78 -4.55 -14.17
CA ASP A 339 -11.57 -4.08 -12.80
C ASP A 339 -11.99 -2.62 -12.61
N PHE A 340 -11.69 -1.75 -13.60
CA PHE A 340 -12.15 -0.37 -13.55
C PHE A 340 -13.68 -0.27 -13.60
N LEU A 341 -14.33 -1.01 -14.50
CA LEU A 341 -15.78 -1.00 -14.63
C LEU A 341 -16.46 -1.55 -13.38
N ASP A 342 -15.90 -2.60 -12.78
CA ASP A 342 -16.41 -3.13 -11.52
C ASP A 342 -16.27 -2.10 -10.38
N GLY A 343 -15.06 -1.53 -10.22
CA GLY A 343 -14.78 -0.49 -9.22
C GLY A 343 -15.58 0.80 -9.42
N TRP A 344 -15.95 1.15 -10.65
CA TRP A 344 -16.79 2.32 -10.95
C TRP A 344 -18.12 2.30 -10.21
N ARG A 345 -18.64 1.11 -9.92
CA ARG A 345 -19.94 0.90 -9.26
C ARG A 345 -19.90 0.92 -7.75
N THR A 346 -18.72 1.09 -7.16
CA THR A 346 -18.56 1.17 -5.70
C THR A 346 -19.64 2.08 -5.09
N SER A 347 -20.30 1.57 -4.04
CA SER A 347 -21.27 2.32 -3.22
C SER A 347 -20.60 3.46 -2.46
N GLU A 348 -19.28 3.37 -2.29
CA GLU A 348 -18.49 4.37 -1.62
C GLU A 348 -18.55 5.73 -2.32
N LYS A 349 -18.45 6.80 -1.51
CA LYS A 349 -18.52 8.19 -1.96
C LYS A 349 -17.24 8.62 -2.66
N CYS A 350 -17.07 8.14 -3.90
CA CYS A 350 -15.95 8.49 -4.77
C CYS A 350 -16.32 9.62 -5.74
N LEU A 351 -15.40 10.56 -5.92
CA LEU A 351 -15.49 11.58 -6.96
C LEU A 351 -15.18 10.94 -8.31
N ARG A 352 -16.08 11.10 -9.28
CA ARG A 352 -15.97 10.51 -10.62
C ARG A 352 -15.75 11.62 -11.64
N ILE A 353 -14.64 11.55 -12.37
CA ILE A 353 -14.16 12.60 -13.27
C ILE A 353 -13.92 12.03 -14.65
N PHE A 354 -14.29 12.78 -15.67
CA PHE A 354 -13.78 12.61 -17.03
C PHE A 354 -12.79 13.73 -17.34
N SER A 355 -11.60 13.37 -17.79
CA SER A 355 -10.58 14.30 -18.26
C SER A 355 -10.50 14.27 -19.79
N ALA A 356 -10.75 15.42 -20.40
CA ALA A 356 -10.69 15.61 -21.83
C ALA A 356 -9.26 16.02 -22.22
N SER A 357 -8.40 15.03 -22.52
CA SER A 357 -7.14 15.14 -23.30
C SER A 357 -6.50 16.54 -23.33
N GLN A 358 -5.48 16.80 -22.50
CA GLN A 358 -4.53 17.89 -22.72
C GLN A 358 -3.26 17.38 -23.41
N HIS A 359 -2.57 18.23 -24.17
CA HIS A 359 -1.17 18.04 -24.61
C HIS A 359 -0.80 16.63 -25.12
N ASN A 360 -1.54 16.07 -26.09
CA ASN A 360 -1.32 14.72 -26.66
C ASN A 360 -1.67 13.54 -25.74
N GLU A 361 -2.31 13.74 -24.59
CA GLU A 361 -2.79 12.66 -23.71
C GLU A 361 -4.18 12.15 -24.12
N ASN A 362 -4.43 10.83 -24.02
CA ASN A 362 -5.73 10.25 -24.39
C ASN A 362 -6.81 10.58 -23.34
N PRO A 363 -8.10 10.76 -23.74
CA PRO A 363 -9.19 10.94 -22.79
C PRO A 363 -9.26 9.83 -21.73
N SER A 364 -9.58 10.19 -20.50
CA SER A 364 -9.60 9.25 -19.37
C SER A 364 -10.81 9.44 -18.46
N LEU A 365 -11.26 8.35 -17.85
CA LEU A 365 -12.19 8.33 -16.73
C LEU A 365 -11.43 8.00 -15.46
N HIS A 366 -11.78 8.68 -14.37
CA HIS A 366 -11.25 8.45 -13.04
C HIS A 366 -12.40 8.28 -12.06
N PHE A 367 -12.24 7.41 -11.08
CA PHE A 367 -12.93 7.54 -9.80
C PHE A 367 -11.86 7.66 -8.72
N LYS A 368 -12.07 8.60 -7.79
CA LYS A 368 -11.11 8.94 -6.74
C LYS A 368 -11.82 8.98 -5.40
N LEU A 369 -11.28 8.26 -4.43
CA LEU A 369 -11.67 8.41 -3.05
C LEU A 369 -11.08 9.71 -2.49
N LEU A 370 -11.94 10.60 -1.99
CA LEU A 370 -11.49 11.87 -1.39
C LEU A 370 -11.35 11.75 0.13
N ASP A 371 -12.37 11.18 0.77
CA ASP A 371 -12.45 11.04 2.22
C ASP A 371 -12.08 9.61 2.63
N PRO A 372 -10.87 9.36 3.16
CA PRO A 372 -10.46 8.03 3.57
C PRO A 372 -11.20 7.52 4.81
N SER A 373 -11.87 8.42 5.57
CA SER A 373 -12.62 8.03 6.79
C SER A 373 -13.68 6.98 6.51
N ILE A 374 -14.26 6.95 5.30
CA ILE A 374 -15.29 5.96 4.95
C ILE A 374 -14.78 4.51 5.04
N VAL A 375 -13.47 4.31 4.90
CA VAL A 375 -12.82 2.98 5.01
C VAL A 375 -12.20 2.79 6.39
N SER A 376 -11.58 3.82 6.97
CA SER A 376 -10.88 3.68 8.24
C SER A 376 -11.79 3.73 9.47
N GLU A 377 -12.87 4.52 9.44
CA GLU A 377 -13.81 4.67 10.56
C GLU A 377 -14.45 3.34 10.97
N PRO A 378 -14.98 2.48 10.06
CA PRO A 378 -15.53 1.18 10.43
C PRO A 378 -14.50 0.25 11.08
N VAL A 379 -13.24 0.28 10.60
CA VAL A 379 -12.15 -0.52 11.17
C VAL A 379 -11.84 -0.06 12.60
N PHE A 380 -11.70 1.26 12.81
CA PHE A 380 -11.40 1.81 14.13
C PHE A 380 -12.53 1.64 15.14
N ALA A 381 -13.77 1.76 14.68
CA ALA A 381 -14.96 1.56 15.50
C ALA A 381 -15.13 0.09 15.91
N GLY A 382 -14.89 -0.84 14.97
CA GLY A 382 -15.00 -2.28 15.20
C GLY A 382 -13.83 -2.88 15.99
N ALA A 383 -12.61 -2.34 15.81
CA ALA A 383 -11.41 -2.84 16.48
C ALA A 383 -11.55 -2.81 18.01
N HIS A 384 -10.94 -3.75 18.73
CA HIS A 384 -10.85 -3.67 20.18
C HIS A 384 -10.17 -2.37 20.64
N SER A 385 -8.98 -2.09 20.09
CA SER A 385 -8.23 -0.87 20.31
C SER A 385 -7.43 -0.53 19.06
N THR A 386 -7.12 0.76 18.84
CA THR A 386 -6.30 1.21 17.71
C THR A 386 -5.20 2.13 18.18
N ILE A 387 -3.96 1.85 17.77
CA ILE A 387 -2.79 2.68 18.02
C ILE A 387 -2.24 3.13 16.67
N MET A 388 -2.30 4.42 16.39
CA MET A 388 -1.67 5.04 15.23
C MET A 388 -0.40 5.75 15.68
N MET A 389 0.76 5.36 15.14
CA MET A 389 2.04 5.96 15.51
C MET A 389 2.87 6.34 14.28
N SER A 390 3.60 7.46 14.37
CA SER A 390 4.54 7.89 13.33
C SER A 390 5.46 8.98 13.85
N GLY A 391 6.67 9.06 13.29
CA GLY A 391 7.63 10.13 13.60
C GLY A 391 7.30 11.48 12.99
N THR A 392 6.29 11.55 12.11
CA THR A 392 5.91 12.75 11.35
C THR A 392 4.42 13.05 11.44
N LEU A 393 3.71 12.40 12.38
CA LEU A 393 2.27 12.55 12.58
C LEU A 393 1.96 13.81 13.39
N CYS A 394 2.28 14.98 12.85
CA CYS A 394 2.10 16.26 13.52
C CYS A 394 1.45 17.27 12.54
N PRO A 395 0.40 18.00 12.95
CA PRO A 395 -0.35 17.85 14.21
C PRO A 395 -1.15 16.54 14.26
N THR A 396 -1.32 15.96 15.45
CA THR A 396 -2.02 14.67 15.61
C THR A 396 -3.51 14.75 15.30
N GLU A 397 -4.15 15.86 15.65
CA GLU A 397 -5.56 16.17 15.44
C GLU A 397 -5.93 16.06 13.97
N MET A 398 -5.11 16.63 13.09
CA MET A 398 -5.34 16.64 11.64
C MET A 398 -5.44 15.21 11.07
N TYR A 399 -4.54 14.32 11.49
CA TYR A 399 -4.55 12.93 11.01
C TYR A 399 -5.72 12.14 11.59
N ALA A 400 -6.07 12.38 12.85
CA ALA A 400 -7.24 11.78 13.48
C ALA A 400 -8.53 12.16 12.73
N GLU A 401 -8.73 13.45 12.43
CA GLU A 401 -9.87 13.94 11.66
C GLU A 401 -9.93 13.38 10.24
N ILE A 402 -8.81 13.39 9.50
CA ILE A 402 -8.75 12.87 8.13
C ILE A 402 -9.16 11.39 8.07
N LEU A 403 -8.75 10.61 9.07
CA LEU A 403 -9.03 9.18 9.14
C LEU A 403 -10.36 8.85 9.84
N GLY A 404 -11.13 9.86 10.26
CA GLY A 404 -12.42 9.66 10.95
C GLY A 404 -12.31 9.17 12.40
N ALA A 405 -11.12 9.23 13.00
CA ALA A 405 -10.92 8.97 14.42
C ALA A 405 -11.32 10.19 15.25
N SER A 406 -12.62 10.51 15.25
CA SER A 406 -13.23 11.61 16.03
C SER A 406 -14.36 11.11 16.93
N SER A 407 -14.61 11.76 18.06
CA SER A 407 -15.61 11.32 19.06
C SER A 407 -17.05 11.53 18.57
N ASP A 408 -17.23 12.42 17.61
CA ASP A 408 -18.45 12.65 16.85
C ASP A 408 -18.80 11.45 15.95
N ARG A 409 -17.79 10.78 15.37
CA ARG A 409 -17.95 9.63 14.46
C ARG A 409 -17.92 8.28 15.18
N ILE A 410 -16.94 8.08 16.06
CA ILE A 410 -16.73 6.83 16.78
C ILE A 410 -17.32 6.95 18.18
N LYS A 411 -18.34 6.14 18.49
CA LYS A 411 -18.99 6.09 19.79
C LYS A 411 -18.40 5.00 20.67
N GLY A 412 -18.34 5.26 21.97
CA GLY A 412 -17.90 4.27 22.97
C GLY A 412 -16.38 4.09 23.08
N LYS A 413 -15.58 4.90 22.37
CA LYS A 413 -14.12 4.92 22.47
C LYS A 413 -13.62 6.33 22.75
N GLU A 414 -12.68 6.47 23.66
CA GLU A 414 -11.90 7.69 23.82
C GLU A 414 -10.85 7.79 22.71
N ILE A 415 -10.61 9.01 22.23
CA ILE A 415 -9.54 9.30 21.28
C ILE A 415 -8.49 10.14 21.99
N VAL A 416 -7.35 9.52 22.22
CA VAL A 416 -6.23 10.10 22.96
C VAL A 416 -5.19 10.58 21.96
N LEU A 417 -4.89 11.87 22.00
CA LEU A 417 -3.87 12.51 21.18
C LEU A 417 -2.61 12.75 22.02
N ARG A 418 -1.44 12.34 21.52
CA ARG A 418 -0.16 12.44 22.24
C ARG A 418 0.96 12.85 21.32
N GLU A 419 1.80 13.78 21.79
CA GLU A 419 3.06 14.14 21.16
C GLU A 419 4.21 13.92 22.14
N TYR A 420 5.22 13.16 21.72
CA TYR A 420 6.39 12.85 22.54
C TYR A 420 7.61 13.64 22.07
N ASN A 421 8.47 14.01 23.01
CA ASN A 421 9.69 14.76 22.71
C ASN A 421 10.73 13.87 22.02
N SER A 422 11.54 14.50 21.16
CA SER A 422 12.70 13.86 20.55
C SER A 422 13.72 13.46 21.64
N PRO A 423 14.23 12.22 21.63
CA PRO A 423 15.28 11.80 22.57
C PRO A 423 16.66 12.35 22.20
N PHE A 424 16.80 13.00 21.04
CA PHE A 424 18.07 13.56 20.59
C PHE A 424 18.28 14.98 21.15
N PRO A 425 19.48 15.30 21.65
CA PRO A 425 19.83 16.65 22.10
C PRO A 425 19.56 17.70 21.03
N GLU A 426 19.03 18.85 21.43
CA GLU A 426 18.78 19.97 20.50
C GLU A 426 20.07 20.47 19.87
N GLU A 427 21.20 20.36 20.57
CA GLU A 427 22.52 20.78 20.06
C GLU A 427 22.96 20.01 18.80
N ASN A 428 22.43 18.79 18.59
CA ASN A 428 22.72 18.01 17.39
C ASN A 428 22.03 18.58 16.13
N ARG A 429 21.12 19.54 16.30
CA ARG A 429 20.36 20.15 15.20
C ARG A 429 20.81 21.58 14.96
N LEU A 430 21.51 21.79 13.84
CA LEU A 430 21.82 23.13 13.33
C LEU A 430 20.81 23.55 12.23
N ILE A 431 20.10 24.66 12.44
CA ILE A 431 19.20 25.24 11.44
C ILE A 431 19.88 26.48 10.84
N VAL A 432 20.25 26.40 9.56
CA VAL A 432 20.83 27.52 8.82
C VAL A 432 19.85 28.00 7.76
N VAL A 433 19.58 29.31 7.73
CA VAL A 433 18.71 29.92 6.72
C VAL A 433 19.55 30.78 5.77
N THR A 434 19.59 30.40 4.50
CA THR A 434 20.23 31.19 3.45
C THR A 434 19.22 32.10 2.77
N ARG A 435 19.57 33.37 2.58
CA ARG A 435 18.73 34.36 1.88
C ARG A 435 19.08 34.38 0.40
N GLY A 436 18.09 34.72 -0.44
CA GLY A 436 18.30 34.93 -1.88
C GLY A 436 18.14 33.67 -2.75
N LEU A 437 17.90 32.50 -2.15
CA LEU A 437 17.55 31.27 -2.88
C LEU A 437 16.04 31.02 -2.83
N THR A 438 15.48 30.52 -3.93
CA THR A 438 14.05 30.14 -3.97
C THR A 438 13.78 29.07 -5.02
N THR A 439 12.85 28.17 -4.71
CA THR A 439 12.34 27.16 -5.64
C THR A 439 10.95 27.49 -6.18
N LYS A 440 10.44 28.72 -5.92
CA LYS A 440 9.16 29.22 -6.45
C LYS A 440 9.18 29.19 -7.97
N TYR A 441 8.16 28.58 -8.58
CA TYR A 441 8.09 28.33 -10.02
C TYR A 441 8.38 29.59 -10.87
N THR A 442 7.80 30.73 -10.50
CA THR A 442 7.97 32.02 -11.20
C THR A 442 9.37 32.62 -11.15
N LYS A 443 10.23 32.12 -10.24
CA LYS A 443 11.62 32.57 -10.06
C LYS A 443 12.63 31.48 -10.38
N ARG A 444 12.19 30.36 -10.95
CA ARG A 444 13.07 29.32 -11.47
C ARG A 444 13.71 29.81 -12.77
N GLY A 445 14.98 29.48 -12.95
CA GLY A 445 15.77 29.88 -14.09
C GLY A 445 17.25 29.60 -13.83
N GLU A 446 18.04 29.69 -14.88
CA GLU A 446 19.48 29.39 -14.85
C GLU A 446 20.22 30.11 -13.72
N GLU A 447 19.96 31.40 -13.51
CA GLU A 447 20.60 32.18 -12.44
C GLU A 447 20.30 31.59 -11.05
N MET A 448 19.05 31.22 -10.80
CA MET A 448 18.65 30.63 -9.52
C MET A 448 19.25 29.25 -9.33
N TYR A 449 19.32 28.45 -10.40
CA TYR A 449 19.90 27.11 -10.36
C TYR A 449 21.39 27.15 -10.08
N ARG A 450 22.13 28.07 -10.71
CA ARG A 450 23.56 28.30 -10.44
C ARG A 450 23.79 28.71 -8.99
N LYS A 451 23.01 29.66 -8.47
CA LYS A 451 23.11 30.10 -7.07
C LYS A 451 22.86 28.97 -6.07
N ILE A 452 21.88 28.09 -6.35
CA ILE A 452 21.63 26.92 -5.50
C ILE A 452 22.79 25.92 -5.58
N ALA A 453 23.32 25.65 -6.77
CA ALA A 453 24.44 24.73 -6.96
C ALA A 453 25.72 25.21 -6.28
N GLU A 454 26.04 26.51 -6.39
CA GLU A 454 27.15 27.15 -5.67
C GLU A 454 26.98 27.00 -4.16
N LYS A 455 25.77 27.24 -3.63
CA LYS A 455 25.52 27.09 -2.19
C LYS A 455 25.65 25.64 -1.72
N ILE A 456 25.21 24.66 -2.52
CA ILE A 456 25.40 23.24 -2.22
C ILE A 456 26.90 22.91 -2.13
N ALA A 457 27.70 23.42 -3.06
CA ALA A 457 29.14 23.21 -3.05
C ALA A 457 29.83 23.84 -1.83
N GLU A 458 29.46 25.08 -1.50
CA GLU A 458 29.95 25.76 -0.30
C GLU A 458 29.65 24.96 0.97
N VAL A 459 28.43 24.43 1.12
CA VAL A 459 28.10 23.58 2.28
C VAL A 459 28.91 22.28 2.27
N ALA A 460 29.10 21.67 1.10
CA ALA A 460 29.85 20.43 0.97
C ALA A 460 31.32 20.55 1.41
N GLU A 461 31.93 21.73 1.28
CA GLU A 461 33.32 21.98 1.72
C GLU A 461 33.48 21.87 3.24
N TYR A 462 32.44 22.20 4.01
CA TYR A 462 32.48 22.19 5.48
C TYR A 462 31.97 20.88 6.11
N VAL A 463 31.29 20.03 5.35
CA VAL A 463 30.74 18.77 5.86
C VAL A 463 31.82 17.68 5.84
N GLN A 464 32.21 17.19 7.02
CA GLN A 464 33.24 16.16 7.19
C GLN A 464 32.75 14.72 6.95
N GLY A 465 31.50 14.53 6.51
CA GLY A 465 30.87 13.22 6.28
C GLY A 465 29.94 13.20 5.06
N GLY A 466 29.01 12.23 5.01
CA GLY A 466 28.01 12.15 3.96
C GLY A 466 27.04 13.34 3.99
N MET A 467 26.76 13.93 2.82
CA MET A 467 25.79 15.00 2.66
C MET A 467 24.63 14.54 1.77
N ALA A 468 23.41 14.56 2.31
CA ALA A 468 22.19 14.32 1.55
C ALA A 468 21.50 15.63 1.18
N VAL A 469 21.17 15.82 -0.10
CA VAL A 469 20.48 17.02 -0.61
C VAL A 469 19.14 16.62 -1.22
N PHE A 470 18.04 17.10 -0.63
CA PHE A 470 16.69 16.79 -1.07
C PHE A 470 16.10 17.93 -1.92
N PHE A 471 15.49 17.58 -3.05
CA PHE A 471 14.84 18.52 -3.97
C PHE A 471 13.33 18.28 -4.06
N PRO A 472 12.51 19.33 -4.23
CA PRO A 472 11.06 19.20 -4.44
C PRO A 472 10.64 18.37 -5.67
N SER A 473 11.53 18.17 -6.65
CA SER A 473 11.24 17.37 -7.85
C SER A 473 12.52 16.90 -8.54
N TYR A 474 12.45 15.75 -9.22
CA TYR A 474 13.53 15.24 -10.07
C TYR A 474 13.89 16.20 -11.21
N ALA A 475 12.92 16.94 -11.75
CA ALA A 475 13.20 17.94 -12.79
C ALA A 475 14.14 19.03 -12.25
N LEU A 476 13.80 19.60 -11.10
CA LEU A 476 14.61 20.62 -10.45
C LEU A 476 16.01 20.10 -10.03
N GLN A 477 16.08 18.88 -9.51
CA GLN A 477 17.36 18.21 -9.21
C GLN A 477 18.25 18.14 -10.45
N ARG A 478 17.71 17.69 -11.60
CA ARG A 478 18.48 17.60 -12.84
C ARG A 478 18.94 18.97 -13.33
N ASP A 479 18.05 19.95 -13.31
CA ASP A 479 18.35 21.31 -13.77
C ASP A 479 19.47 21.95 -12.93
N ILE A 480 19.50 21.72 -11.62
CA ILE A 480 20.52 22.25 -10.71
C ILE A 480 21.82 21.44 -10.79
N ALA A 481 21.74 20.11 -10.92
CA ALA A 481 22.92 19.23 -10.90
C ALA A 481 23.92 19.55 -12.02
N VAL A 482 23.46 20.10 -13.15
CA VAL A 482 24.34 20.52 -14.28
C VAL A 482 25.28 21.66 -13.86
N TYR A 483 24.87 22.52 -12.92
CA TYR A 483 25.65 23.65 -12.45
C TYR A 483 26.52 23.35 -11.22
N LEU A 484 26.51 22.12 -10.71
CA LEU A 484 27.39 21.73 -9.61
C LEU A 484 28.86 21.79 -10.06
N PRO A 485 29.75 22.39 -9.25
CA PRO A 485 31.19 22.35 -9.51
C PRO A 485 31.69 20.92 -9.73
N GLU A 486 32.68 20.77 -10.60
CA GLU A 486 33.13 19.44 -11.04
C GLU A 486 33.60 18.56 -9.89
N GLU A 487 34.27 19.14 -8.89
CA GLU A 487 34.78 18.44 -7.71
C GLU A 487 33.67 17.80 -6.87
N VAL A 488 32.56 18.52 -6.69
CA VAL A 488 31.37 18.04 -5.98
C VAL A 488 30.62 17.02 -6.84
N ARG A 489 30.42 17.36 -8.12
CA ARG A 489 29.68 16.52 -9.07
C ARG A 489 30.30 15.14 -9.25
N ARG A 490 31.63 15.02 -9.24
CA ARG A 490 32.35 13.72 -9.34
C ARG A 490 32.13 12.82 -8.12
N LYS A 491 31.84 13.41 -6.96
CA LYS A 491 31.57 12.68 -5.69
C LYS A 491 30.08 12.48 -5.44
N ALA A 492 29.21 13.23 -6.13
CA ALA A 492 27.78 13.20 -5.93
C ALA A 492 27.15 11.94 -6.55
N ILE A 493 26.32 11.26 -5.77
CA ILE A 493 25.47 10.17 -6.25
C ILE A 493 24.06 10.74 -6.45
N VAL A 494 23.56 10.65 -7.68
CA VAL A 494 22.28 11.27 -8.08
C VAL A 494 21.20 10.20 -8.21
N GLU A 495 20.18 10.26 -7.35
CA GLU A 495 19.01 9.39 -7.48
C GLU A 495 18.25 9.69 -8.78
N ARG A 496 17.90 8.65 -9.56
CA ARG A 496 17.10 8.75 -10.78
C ARG A 496 15.75 8.08 -10.60
N ARG A 497 14.71 8.62 -11.24
CA ARG A 497 13.33 8.09 -11.15
C ARG A 497 13.22 6.59 -11.48
N GLU A 498 14.06 6.11 -12.39
CA GLU A 498 14.04 4.72 -12.88
C GLU A 498 14.93 3.76 -12.07
N MET A 499 15.60 4.22 -11.01
CA MET A 499 16.45 3.35 -10.20
C MET A 499 15.63 2.25 -9.53
N ARG A 500 16.11 1.01 -9.66
CA ARG A 500 15.59 -0.15 -8.92
C ARG A 500 15.88 0.00 -7.44
N LYS A 501 15.09 -0.67 -6.59
CA LYS A 501 15.23 -0.62 -5.13
C LYS A 501 16.65 -1.00 -4.66
N GLU A 502 17.28 -1.97 -5.32
CA GLU A 502 18.68 -2.38 -5.03
C GLU A 502 19.68 -1.26 -5.30
N GLU A 503 19.50 -0.50 -6.39
CA GLU A 503 20.36 0.65 -6.71
C GLU A 503 20.18 1.78 -5.70
N LYS A 504 18.95 2.01 -5.24
CA LYS A 504 18.65 2.98 -4.18
C LYS A 504 19.26 2.57 -2.83
N ASN A 505 19.16 1.30 -2.46
CA ASN A 505 19.76 0.81 -1.22
C ASN A 505 21.28 0.94 -1.22
N ARG A 506 21.95 0.61 -2.34
CA ARG A 506 23.39 0.83 -2.50
C ARG A 506 23.78 2.29 -2.36
N LEU A 507 22.94 3.23 -2.81
CA LEU A 507 23.16 4.65 -2.63
C LEU A 507 23.16 5.02 -1.14
N TYR A 508 22.22 4.47 -0.35
CA TYR A 508 22.14 4.72 1.09
C TYR A 508 23.26 4.03 1.88
N GLU A 509 23.77 2.89 1.43
CA GLU A 509 24.92 2.20 2.06
C GLU A 509 26.25 2.94 1.86
N LEU A 510 26.32 3.84 0.87
CA LEU A 510 27.50 4.66 0.57
C LEU A 510 27.51 6.01 1.30
N LEU A 511 26.40 6.37 1.97
CA LEU A 511 26.27 7.55 2.84
C LEU A 511 26.66 7.19 4.27
#